data_AF-A0A4Y9JQV3-F1
#
_entry.id   AF-A0A4Y9JQV3-F1
#
_cell.length_a   1.000
_cell.length_b   1.000
_cell.length_c   1.000
_cell.angle_alpha   90.00
_cell.angle_beta   90.00
_cell.angle_gamma   90.00
#
_symmetry.space_group_name_H-M   'P 1'
#
loop_
_entity.id
_entity.type
_entity.pdbx_description
1 polymer ?
#
loop_
_entity_poly.entity_id
_entity_poly.type
_entity_poly.pdbx_seq_one_letter_code
_entity_poly.pdbx_strand_id
1 'polypeptide(L)' 'MRNQPHQINLLKSQIKRLWQPATLINVLHTRTDLDSLEACEIQDALKGISSLLEHQINDIEERLAFILGEEVNNG' A
#
# COMPACT_ATOMS: atom_id res chain seq x y z
N MET A 1 22.12 6.62 -16.88
CA MET A 1 20.96 5.96 -16.22
C MET A 1 20.58 4.69 -16.98
N ARG A 2 21.27 3.55 -16.78
CA ARG A 2 21.05 2.33 -17.61
C ARG A 2 19.79 1.51 -17.27
N ASN A 3 18.98 1.91 -16.27
CA ASN A 3 17.83 1.13 -15.79
C ASN A 3 16.49 1.89 -15.80
N GLN A 4 16.40 3.03 -16.51
CA GLN A 4 15.22 3.91 -16.43
C GLN A 4 13.89 3.23 -16.82
N PRO A 5 13.81 2.40 -17.89
CA PRO A 5 12.58 1.67 -18.19
C PRO A 5 12.18 0.65 -17.11
N HIS A 6 13.17 0.03 -16.46
CA HIS A 6 12.93 -0.91 -15.36
C HIS A 6 12.38 -0.20 -14.12
N GLN A 7 12.96 0.94 -13.75
CA GLN A 7 12.46 1.75 -12.62
C GLN A 7 11.03 2.26 -12.87
N ILE A 8 10.72 2.69 -14.10
CA ILE A 8 9.34 3.10 -14.47
C ILE A 8 8.36 1.93 -14.34
N ASN A 9 8.73 0.73 -14.78
CA ASN A 9 7.85 -0.44 -14.67
C ASN A 9 7.61 -0.85 -13.20
N LEU A 10 8.63 -0.72 -12.35
CA LEU A 10 8.50 -0.98 -10.91
C LEU A 10 7.57 0.04 -10.24
N LEU A 11 7.70 1.33 -10.55
CA LEU A 11 6.79 2.37 -10.06
C LEU A 11 5.34 2.13 -10.52
N LYS A 12 5.13 1.74 -11.79
CA LYS A 12 3.80 1.35 -12.29
C LYS A 12 3.22 0.16 -11.52
N SER A 13 4.06 -0.81 -11.15
CA SER A 13 3.65 -1.95 -10.34
C SER A 13 3.25 -1.52 -8.93
N GLN A 14 4.01 -0.63 -8.30
CA GLN A 14 3.69 -0.08 -6.97
C GLN A 14 2.36 0.69 -6.97
N ILE A 15 2.12 1.52 -7.99
CA ILE A 15 0.82 2.20 -8.16
C ILE A 15 -0.32 1.18 -8.30
N LYS A 16 -0.12 0.10 -9.06
CA LYS A 16 -1.10 -0.99 -9.16
C LYS A 16 -1.38 -1.65 -7.81
N ARG A 17 -0.35 -1.83 -6.97
CA ARG A 17 -0.52 -2.40 -5.63
C ARG A 17 -1.32 -1.49 -4.71
N LEU A 18 -1.13 -0.17 -4.78
CA LEU A 18 -1.90 0.84 -4.01
C LEU A 18 -3.42 0.79 -4.26
N TRP A 19 -3.86 0.29 -5.42
CA TRP A 19 -5.29 0.09 -5.67
C TRP A 19 -5.94 -0.96 -4.77
N GLN A 20 -5.18 -1.93 -4.24
CA GLN A 20 -5.73 -2.97 -3.38
C GLN A 20 -6.24 -2.41 -2.04
N PRO A 21 -5.45 -1.71 -1.21
CA PRO A 21 -5.97 -1.10 0.01
C PRO A 21 -7.03 -0.04 -0.28
N ALA A 22 -6.89 0.75 -1.36
CA ALA A 22 -7.91 1.73 -1.75
C ALA A 22 -9.28 1.07 -2.06
N THR A 23 -9.26 -0.07 -2.75
CA THR A 23 -10.48 -0.85 -3.03
C THR A 23 -11.10 -1.38 -1.75
N LEU A 24 -10.30 -1.92 -0.84
CA LEU A 24 -10.78 -2.43 0.44
C LEU A 24 -11.40 -1.33 1.31
N ILE A 25 -10.76 -0.16 1.38
CA ILE A 25 -11.33 1.02 2.06
C ILE A 25 -12.65 1.44 1.42
N ASN A 26 -12.71 1.46 0.09
CA ASN A 26 -13.95 1.81 -0.60
C ASN A 26 -15.08 0.79 -0.36
N VAL A 27 -14.75 -0.51 -0.30
CA VAL A 27 -15.73 -1.56 0.06
C VAL A 27 -16.27 -1.34 1.47
N LEU A 28 -15.41 -1.02 2.44
CA LEU A 28 -15.85 -0.64 3.77
C LEU A 28 -16.72 0.62 3.73
N HIS A 29 -16.27 1.68 3.05
CA HIS A 29 -17.01 2.94 3.01
C HIS A 29 -18.40 2.84 2.34
N THR A 30 -18.53 1.96 1.33
CA THR A 30 -19.77 1.81 0.53
C THR A 30 -20.72 0.76 1.08
N ARG A 31 -20.31 -0.03 2.08
CA ARG A 31 -21.21 -0.95 2.76
C ARG A 31 -22.23 -0.18 3.58
N THR A 32 -23.50 -0.27 3.19
CA THR A 32 -24.64 0.33 3.88
C THR A 32 -24.95 -0.33 5.23
N ASP A 33 -24.34 -1.47 5.51
CA ASP A 33 -24.58 -2.34 6.66
C ASP A 33 -23.33 -2.45 7.56
N LEU A 34 -22.42 -1.46 7.56
CA LEU A 34 -21.28 -1.47 8.49
C LEU A 34 -21.72 -1.64 9.94
N ASP A 35 -22.87 -1.07 10.29
CA ASP A 35 -23.48 -1.18 11.62
C ASP A 35 -23.89 -2.62 12.00
N SER A 36 -23.96 -3.53 11.02
CA SER A 36 -24.23 -4.96 11.23
C SER A 36 -22.98 -5.81 11.46
N LEU A 37 -21.79 -5.25 11.19
CA LEU A 37 -20.53 -5.93 11.47
C LEU A 37 -20.16 -5.74 12.94
N GLU A 38 -19.57 -6.78 13.53
CA GLU A 38 -19.03 -6.65 14.87
C GLU A 38 -17.82 -5.70 14.85
N ALA A 39 -17.63 -4.94 15.93
CA ALA A 39 -16.51 -4.00 16.05
C ALA A 39 -15.14 -4.67 15.86
N CYS A 40 -15.01 -5.95 16.26
CA CYS A 40 -13.80 -6.75 16.05
C CYS A 40 -13.54 -7.02 14.56
N GLU A 41 -14.56 -7.30 13.75
CA GLU A 41 -14.44 -7.55 12.32
C GLU A 41 -13.99 -6.29 11.57
N ILE A 42 -14.54 -5.14 11.94
CA ILE A 42 -14.12 -3.84 11.40
C ILE A 42 -12.67 -3.58 11.80
N GLN A 43 -12.30 -3.81 13.06
CA GLN A 43 -10.95 -3.59 13.55
C GLN A 43 -9.94 -4.49 12.81
N ASP A 44 -10.25 -5.76 12.59
CA ASP A 44 -9.36 -6.68 11.90
C ASP A 44 -9.23 -6.35 10.41
N ALA A 45 -10.32 -5.93 9.76
CA ALA A 45 -10.27 -5.42 8.39
C ALA A 45 -9.37 -4.17 8.28
N LEU A 46 -9.53 -3.21 9.20
CA LEU A 46 -8.71 -1.99 9.24
C LEU A 46 -7.23 -2.29 9.53
N LYS A 47 -6.92 -3.22 10.44
CA LYS A 47 -5.54 -3.67 10.67
C LYS A 47 -4.92 -4.26 9.40
N GLY A 48 -5.65 -5.13 8.70
CA GLY A 48 -5.18 -5.71 7.45
C GLY A 48 -4.90 -4.66 6.38
N ILE A 49 -5.76 -3.64 6.27
CA ILE A 49 -5.55 -2.49 5.38
C ILE A 49 -4.31 -1.69 5.79
N SER A 50 -4.11 -1.42 7.09
CA SER A 50 -2.93 -0.71 7.60
C SER A 50 -1.65 -1.44 7.24
N SER A 51 -1.57 -2.75 7.49
CA SER A 51 -0.39 -3.54 7.16
C SER A 51 -0.10 -3.58 5.66
N LEU A 52 -1.13 -3.61 4.80
CA LEU A 52 -0.96 -3.51 3.35
C LEU A 52 -0.41 -2.14 2.93
N LEU A 53 -0.89 -1.06 3.53
CA LEU A 53 -0.41 0.29 3.26
C LEU A 53 1.04 0.48 3.73
N GLU A 54 1.36 0.07 4.95
CA GLU A 54 2.71 0.11 5.52
C GLU A 54 3.71 -0.65 4.64
N HIS A 55 3.37 -1.86 4.23
CA HIS A 55 4.23 -2.64 3.33
C HIS A 55 4.46 -1.93 1.99
N GLN A 56 3.42 -1.30 1.43
CA GLN A 56 3.52 -0.57 0.17
C GLN A 56 4.33 0.73 0.28
N ILE A 57 4.23 1.42 1.42
CA ILE A 57 5.05 2.60 1.73
C ILE A 57 6.53 2.20 1.77
N ASN A 58 6.87 1.16 2.54
CA ASN A 58 8.25 0.68 2.64
C ASN A 58 8.81 0.28 1.27
N ASP A 59 8.03 -0.45 0.46
CA ASP A 59 8.37 -0.81 -0.93
C ASP A 59 8.72 0.43 -1.77
N ILE A 60 7.96 1.51 -1.62
CA ILE A 60 8.14 2.76 -2.37
C ILE A 60 9.37 3.53 -1.85
N GLU A 61 9.55 3.61 -0.53
CA GLU A 61 10.70 4.25 0.10
C GLU A 61 12.01 3.56 -0.31
N GLU A 62 12.05 2.23 -0.26
CA GLU A 62 13.21 1.44 -0.73
C GLU A 62 13.52 1.70 -2.20
N ARG A 63 12.47 1.85 -3.02
CA ARG A 63 12.64 2.16 -4.44
C ARG A 63 13.16 3.58 -4.65
N LEU A 64 12.65 4.56 -3.90
CA LEU A 64 13.09 5.94 -3.98
C LEU A 64 14.55 6.07 -3.58
N ALA A 65 14.95 5.46 -2.47
CA ALA A 65 16.33 5.43 -2.02
C ALA A 65 17.25 4.79 -3.08
N PHE A 66 16.84 3.67 -3.68
CA PHE A 66 17.59 3.06 -4.78
C PHE A 66 17.78 4.01 -5.98
N ILE A 67 16.74 4.76 -6.35
CA ILE A 67 16.79 5.71 -7.48
C ILE A 67 17.68 6.92 -7.14
N LEU A 68 17.64 7.39 -5.90
CA LEU A 68 18.43 8.52 -5.39
C LEU A 68 19.88 8.13 -5.03
N GLY A 69 20.15 6.83 -4.87
CA GLY A 69 21.44 6.33 -4.39
C GLY A 69 21.64 6.46 -2.88
N GLU A 70 20.53 6.49 -2.12
CA GLU A 70 20.52 6.62 -0.66
C GLU A 70 20.44 5.24 0.02
N GLU A 71 20.98 5.12 1.23
CA GLU A 71 20.79 3.93 2.08
C GLU A 71 19.45 4.03 2.83
N VAL A 72 18.64 2.97 2.77
CA VAL A 72 17.34 2.90 3.46
C VAL A 72 17.57 2.47 4.90
N ASN A 73 17.26 3.34 5.87
CA ASN A 73 17.17 2.95 7.28
C ASN A 73 15.74 2.57 7.61
N ASN A 74 15.38 1.30 7.42
CA ASN A 74 14.10 0.76 7.90
C ASN A 74 14.19 0.57 9.42
N GLY A 75 13.67 1.54 10.18
CA GLY A 75 13.53 1.50 11.64
C GLY A 75 12.38 0.61 12.10
#